data_AF-A0A970YQ45-F1
#
_entry.id   AF-A0A970YQ45-F1
#
_cell.length_a   1.000
_cell.length_b   1.000
_cell.length_c   1.000
_cell.angle_alpha   90.00
_cell.angle_beta   90.00
_cell.angle_gamma   90.00
#
_symmetry.space_group_name_H-M   'P 1'
#
loop_
_entity.id
_entity.type
_entity.pdbx_description
1 polymer ?
#
loop_
_entity_poly.entity_id
_entity_poly.type
_entity_poly.pdbx_seq_one_letter_code
_entity_poly.pdbx_strand_id
1 'polypeptide(L)'
;MKNRVLCLFVIFGVLLFGLTVRLAVIQLIEGSKYRLLAENQSQTALSDISVRGTIYDRSNRPLTNIEESFFLLIEDRKVDENAERLLSKMDARYTRSDSKKYRIYNVAAIDRRGLKILCRDYGAIAMKSRARYSEDQPAMHMIGYVDRLNKSGISGIEKDFDAVLVSGLKQYSVRSDGQGYIIPGSGIIMKDDG
;
A
#
# COMPACT_ATOMS: atom_id res chain seq x y z
N MET A 1 38.46 -38.86 33.82
CA MET A 1 38.15 -37.93 32.71
C MET A 1 36.78 -38.21 32.07
N LYS A 2 36.42 -39.48 31.77
CA LYS A 2 35.11 -39.89 31.22
C LYS A 2 33.88 -39.33 31.97
N ASN A 3 33.87 -39.37 33.30
CA ASN A 3 32.72 -38.90 34.10
C ASN A 3 32.53 -37.36 34.04
N ARG A 4 33.59 -36.59 33.82
CA ARG A 4 33.51 -35.12 33.67
C ARG A 4 32.93 -34.74 32.30
N VAL A 5 33.32 -35.48 31.26
CA VAL A 5 32.80 -35.31 29.90
C VAL A 5 31.32 -35.70 29.84
N LEU A 6 30.94 -36.80 30.50
CA LEU A 6 29.53 -37.22 30.62
C LEU A 6 28.68 -36.16 31.31
N CYS A 7 29.19 -35.57 32.41
CA CYS A 7 28.49 -34.51 33.14
C CYS A 7 28.27 -33.27 32.28
N LEU A 8 29.29 -32.84 31.52
CA LEU A 8 29.18 -31.75 30.54
C LEU A 8 28.14 -32.05 29.46
N PHE A 9 28.12 -33.28 28.94
CA PHE A 9 27.15 -33.70 27.92
C PHE A 9 25.71 -33.66 28.43
N VAL A 10 25.48 -34.10 29.67
CA VAL A 10 24.16 -34.02 30.32
C VAL A 10 23.74 -32.56 30.53
N ILE A 11 24.63 -31.70 31.04
CA ILE A 11 24.35 -30.27 31.22
C ILE A 11 24.00 -29.61 29.88
N PHE A 12 24.76 -29.91 28.84
CA PHE A 12 24.51 -29.40 27.49
C PHE A 12 23.18 -29.91 26.94
N GLY A 13 22.85 -31.19 27.17
CA GLY A 13 21.56 -31.77 26.79
C GLY A 13 20.38 -31.12 27.50
N VAL A 14 20.49 -30.84 28.80
CA VAL A 14 19.46 -30.13 29.57
C VAL A 14 19.28 -28.69 29.05
N LEU A 15 20.37 -27.99 28.74
CA LEU A 15 20.31 -26.65 28.13
C LEU A 15 19.61 -26.66 26.78
N LEU A 16 19.97 -27.60 25.90
CA LEU A 16 19.36 -27.76 24.58
C LEU A 16 17.87 -28.11 24.70
N PHE A 17 17.54 -29.01 25.62
CA PHE A 17 16.15 -29.35 25.91
C PHE A 17 15.36 -28.13 26.40
N GLY A 18 15.90 -27.34 27.32
CA GLY A 18 15.29 -26.09 27.78
C GLY A 18 15.04 -25.09 26.64
N LEU A 19 16.00 -24.96 25.70
CA LEU A 19 15.84 -24.15 24.48
C LEU A 19 14.72 -24.67 23.58
N THR A 20 14.60 -25.98 23.38
CA THR A 20 13.51 -26.57 22.56
C THR A 20 12.14 -26.35 23.19
N VAL A 21 12.01 -26.50 24.52
CA VAL A 21 10.76 -26.21 25.23
C VAL A 21 10.40 -24.74 25.10
N ARG A 22 11.37 -23.82 25.23
CA ARG A 22 11.14 -22.39 25.02
C ARG A 22 10.67 -22.08 23.60
N LEU A 23 11.27 -22.71 22.59
CA LEU A 23 10.86 -22.57 21.19
C LEU A 23 9.43 -23.09 20.97
N ALA A 24 9.09 -24.23 21.55
CA ALA A 24 7.75 -24.82 21.48
C ALA A 24 6.69 -23.92 22.13
N VAL A 25 7.00 -23.29 23.27
CA VAL A 25 6.12 -22.30 23.91
C VAL A 25 5.84 -21.12 22.97
N ILE A 26 6.88 -20.57 22.34
CA ILE A 26 6.73 -19.44 21.40
C ILE A 26 5.89 -19.83 20.18
N GLN A 27 6.10 -21.02 19.64
CA GLN A 27 5.40 -21.49 18.43
C GLN A 27 3.96 -21.95 18.70
N LEU A 28 3.71 -22.65 19.81
CA LEU A 28 2.41 -23.28 20.09
C LEU A 28 1.46 -22.40 20.92
N ILE A 29 1.99 -21.66 21.91
CA ILE A 29 1.15 -20.83 22.80
C ILE A 29 0.99 -19.43 22.24
N GLU A 30 2.08 -18.82 21.78
CA GLU A 30 2.09 -17.44 21.27
C GLU A 30 2.16 -17.35 19.73
N GLY A 31 2.04 -18.49 19.03
CA GLY A 31 2.24 -18.55 17.57
C GLY A 31 1.31 -17.63 16.80
N SER A 32 0.04 -17.52 17.21
CA SER A 32 -0.94 -16.62 16.57
C SER A 32 -0.54 -15.15 16.68
N LYS A 33 -0.05 -14.73 17.86
CA LYS A 33 0.42 -13.37 18.14
C LYS A 33 1.64 -13.02 17.28
N TYR A 34 2.65 -13.89 17.26
CA TYR A 34 3.86 -13.62 16.47
C TYR A 34 3.60 -13.70 14.96
N ARG A 35 2.69 -14.58 14.52
CA ARG A 35 2.27 -14.63 13.11
C ARG A 35 1.60 -13.32 12.69
N LEU A 36 0.73 -12.77 13.54
CA LEU A 36 0.10 -11.47 13.28
C LEU A 36 1.12 -10.33 13.27
N LEU A 37 2.05 -10.31 14.23
CA LEU A 37 3.12 -9.30 14.28
C LEU A 37 4.03 -9.37 13.05
N ALA A 38 4.41 -10.57 12.62
CA ALA A 38 5.20 -10.79 11.43
C ALA A 38 4.44 -10.36 10.17
N GLU A 39 3.14 -10.66 10.09
CA GLU A 39 2.30 -10.21 8.98
C GLU A 39 2.22 -8.69 8.92
N ASN A 40 1.96 -8.01 10.05
CA ASN A 40 1.94 -6.56 10.13
C ASN A 40 3.30 -5.92 9.78
N GLN A 41 4.42 -6.54 10.16
CA GLN A 41 5.76 -6.08 9.76
C GLN A 41 6.04 -6.28 8.28
N SER A 42 5.53 -7.37 7.70
CA SER A 42 5.70 -7.67 6.28
C SER A 42 4.80 -6.84 5.37
N GLN A 43 3.79 -6.16 5.92
CA GLN A 43 2.85 -5.33 5.15
C GLN A 43 3.27 -3.86 5.24
N THR A 44 3.51 -3.24 4.08
CA THR A 44 3.73 -1.79 3.97
C THR A 44 2.43 -1.13 3.49
N ALA A 45 1.92 -0.18 4.27
CA ALA A 45 0.77 0.62 3.87
C ALA A 45 1.19 1.63 2.78
N LEU A 46 0.37 1.75 1.75
CA LEU A 46 0.46 2.76 0.71
C LEU A 46 -0.45 3.93 1.10
N SER A 47 0.00 4.74 2.08
CA SER A 47 -0.75 5.88 2.64
C SER A 47 -1.20 6.89 1.58
N ASP A 48 -0.40 7.08 0.53
CA ASP A 48 -0.70 8.01 -0.56
C ASP A 48 -1.88 7.60 -1.43
N ILE A 49 -2.28 6.34 -1.36
CA ILE A 49 -3.35 5.76 -2.16
C ILE A 49 -4.47 5.38 -1.20
N SER A 50 -5.41 6.30 -1.05
CA SER A 50 -6.59 6.09 -0.22
C SER A 50 -7.84 6.47 -0.99
N VAL A 51 -8.86 5.62 -0.90
CA VAL A 51 -10.13 5.83 -1.60
C VAL A 51 -11.16 6.31 -0.60
N ARG A 52 -11.50 7.59 -0.69
CA ARG A 52 -12.50 8.26 0.12
C ARG A 52 -13.92 7.94 -0.35
N GLY A 53 -14.90 8.01 0.55
CA GLY A 53 -16.32 7.79 0.26
C GLY A 53 -16.82 8.59 -0.96
N THR A 54 -17.61 7.95 -1.81
CA THR A 54 -18.15 8.59 -3.04
C THR A 54 -19.37 9.43 -2.70
N ILE A 55 -19.43 10.64 -3.24
CA ILE A 55 -20.58 11.54 -3.07
C ILE A 55 -21.55 11.26 -4.21
N TYR A 56 -22.84 11.10 -3.90
CA TYR A 56 -23.89 10.80 -4.87
C TYR A 56 -24.95 11.89 -4.91
N ASP A 57 -25.60 12.03 -6.06
CA ASP A 57 -26.83 12.81 -6.17
C ASP A 57 -28.05 12.03 -5.63
N ARG A 58 -29.22 12.68 -5.64
CA ARG A 58 -30.50 12.07 -5.22
C ARG A 58 -30.95 10.88 -6.06
N SER A 59 -30.36 10.66 -7.22
CA SER A 59 -30.65 9.57 -8.16
C SER A 59 -29.56 8.50 -8.14
N ASN A 60 -28.69 8.48 -7.11
CA ASN A 60 -27.56 7.57 -6.96
C ASN A 60 -26.51 7.67 -8.09
N ARG A 61 -26.39 8.83 -8.75
CA ARG A 61 -25.30 9.07 -9.70
C ARG A 61 -24.09 9.60 -8.95
N PRO A 62 -22.89 9.02 -9.15
CA PRO A 62 -21.69 9.50 -8.50
C PRO A 62 -21.34 10.91 -8.99
N LEU A 63 -21.11 11.81 -8.05
CA LEU A 63 -20.63 13.17 -8.30
C LEU A 63 -19.11 13.28 -8.12
N THR A 64 -18.49 12.34 -7.40
CA THR A 64 -17.04 12.19 -7.27
C THR A 64 -16.61 10.79 -7.69
N ASN A 65 -15.31 10.54 -7.89
CA ASN A 65 -14.79 9.23 -8.28
C ASN A 65 -15.42 8.68 -9.59
N ILE A 66 -15.58 9.55 -10.60
CA ILE A 66 -16.24 9.21 -11.87
C ILE A 66 -15.23 8.59 -12.84
N GLU A 67 -14.13 9.29 -13.10
CA GLU A 67 -13.12 8.87 -14.07
C GLU A 67 -12.22 7.78 -13.50
N GLU A 68 -11.90 6.79 -14.32
CA GLU A 68 -10.90 5.79 -13.98
C GLU A 68 -9.51 6.45 -13.99
N SER A 69 -8.67 6.08 -13.03
CA SER A 69 -7.26 6.46 -13.03
C SER A 69 -6.44 5.30 -12.52
N PHE A 70 -5.12 5.41 -12.62
CA PHE A 70 -4.21 4.37 -12.18
C PHE A 70 -3.05 4.97 -11.40
N PHE A 71 -2.68 4.29 -10.33
CA PHE A 71 -1.42 4.53 -9.64
C PHE A 71 -0.37 3.56 -10.15
N LEU A 72 0.77 4.09 -10.56
CA LEU A 72 1.95 3.32 -10.95
C LEU A 72 2.99 3.45 -9.85
N LEU A 73 3.38 2.34 -9.26
CA LEU A 73 4.50 2.24 -8.33
C LEU A 73 5.70 1.70 -9.08
N ILE A 74 6.79 2.45 -9.12
CA ILE A 74 8.05 2.04 -9.75
C ILE A 74 9.16 2.20 -8.74
N GLU A 75 10.03 1.20 -8.64
CA GLU A 75 11.20 1.28 -7.77
C GLU A 75 12.13 2.41 -8.25
N ASP A 76 12.49 3.33 -7.36
CA ASP A 76 13.26 4.55 -7.67
C ASP A 76 14.57 4.22 -8.41
N ARG A 77 15.22 3.11 -8.04
CA ARG A 77 16.49 2.66 -8.64
C ARG A 77 16.36 2.16 -10.07
N LYS A 78 15.16 1.80 -10.50
CA LYS A 78 14.88 1.27 -11.85
C LYS A 78 14.39 2.35 -12.79
N VAL A 79 14.07 3.55 -12.29
CA VAL A 79 13.60 4.65 -13.12
C VAL A 79 14.79 5.25 -13.88
N ASP A 80 14.88 4.94 -15.18
CA ASP A 80 15.84 5.52 -16.11
C ASP A 80 15.18 6.60 -17.00
N GLU A 81 15.95 7.19 -17.91
CA GLU A 81 15.44 8.22 -18.83
C GLU A 81 14.34 7.67 -19.76
N ASN A 82 14.40 6.39 -20.13
CA ASN A 82 13.39 5.77 -20.99
C ASN A 82 12.07 5.57 -20.25
N ALA A 83 12.10 5.16 -18.99
CA ALA A 83 10.95 5.08 -18.11
C ALA A 83 10.31 6.46 -17.94
N GLU A 84 11.10 7.51 -17.68
CA GLU A 84 10.59 8.88 -17.57
C GLU A 84 9.95 9.38 -18.88
N ARG A 85 10.53 9.04 -20.03
CA ARG A 85 9.93 9.34 -21.35
C ARG A 85 8.60 8.62 -21.55
N LEU A 86 8.48 7.36 -21.15
CA LEU A 86 7.24 6.60 -21.22
C LEU A 86 6.17 7.18 -20.29
N LEU A 87 6.55 7.50 -19.06
CA LEU A 87 5.69 8.16 -18.08
C LEU A 87 5.20 9.52 -18.58
N SER A 88 6.09 10.33 -19.14
CA SER A 88 5.75 11.64 -19.73
C SER A 88 4.78 11.50 -20.90
N LYS A 89 4.95 10.49 -21.76
CA LYS A 89 4.01 10.21 -22.86
C LYS A 89 2.62 9.82 -22.38
N MET A 90 2.52 9.26 -21.17
CA MET A 90 1.25 8.86 -20.54
C MET A 90 0.64 9.98 -19.68
N ASP A 91 1.21 11.19 -19.69
CA ASP A 91 0.85 12.29 -18.80
C ASP A 91 0.84 11.86 -17.32
N ALA A 92 1.83 11.04 -16.95
CA ALA A 92 1.94 10.50 -15.61
C ALA A 92 2.41 11.60 -14.64
N ARG A 93 1.58 11.93 -13.66
CA ARG A 93 1.89 12.94 -12.64
C ARG A 93 2.55 12.29 -11.44
N TYR A 94 3.78 12.69 -11.14
CA TYR A 94 4.46 12.25 -9.93
C TYR A 94 3.65 12.69 -8.70
N THR A 95 3.24 11.71 -7.91
CA THR A 95 2.68 11.89 -6.58
C THR A 95 3.83 11.66 -5.60
N ARG A 96 4.02 12.58 -4.66
CA ARG A 96 5.02 12.40 -3.60
C ARG A 96 4.82 11.02 -2.97
N SER A 97 5.91 10.30 -2.80
CA SER A 97 5.92 9.01 -2.11
C SER A 97 6.54 9.22 -0.74
N ASP A 98 5.87 8.77 0.31
CA ASP A 98 6.46 8.69 1.65
C ASP A 98 7.64 7.70 1.70
N SER A 99 7.68 6.73 0.78
CA SER A 99 8.78 5.78 0.68
C SER A 99 9.88 6.30 -0.25
N LYS A 100 11.12 6.43 0.24
CA LYS A 100 12.29 6.76 -0.60
C LYS A 100 12.62 5.69 -1.65
N LYS A 101 11.96 4.52 -1.61
CA LYS A 101 12.28 3.36 -2.46
C LYS A 101 11.42 3.28 -3.70
N TYR A 102 10.22 3.83 -3.66
CA TYR A 102 9.26 3.77 -4.77
C TYR A 102 8.81 5.17 -5.14
N ARG A 103 8.72 5.44 -6.43
CA ARG A 103 8.02 6.60 -6.97
C ARG A 103 6.60 6.22 -7.32
N ILE A 104 5.65 7.05 -6.92
CA ILE A 104 4.22 6.87 -7.21
C ILE A 104 3.85 7.86 -8.30
N TYR A 105 3.23 7.39 -9.36
CA TYR A 105 2.70 8.24 -10.42
C TYR A 105 1.20 8.01 -10.55
N ASN A 106 0.43 9.09 -10.73
CA ASN A 106 -0.99 9.01 -11.07
C ASN A 106 -1.17 9.24 -12.57
N VAL A 107 -1.93 8.36 -13.22
CA VAL A 107 -2.19 8.39 -14.66
C VAL A 107 -3.71 8.35 -14.87
N ALA A 108 -4.26 9.33 -15.60
CA ALA A 108 -5.69 9.35 -15.92
C ALA A 108 -6.04 8.30 -16.99
N ALA A 109 -5.27 8.27 -18.09
CA ALA A 109 -5.50 7.34 -19.20
C ALA A 109 -4.31 6.40 -19.41
N ILE A 110 -4.52 5.10 -19.26
CA ILE A 110 -3.47 4.11 -19.51
C ILE A 110 -3.41 3.73 -20.99
N ASP A 111 -2.27 3.98 -21.62
CA ASP A 111 -1.85 3.22 -22.80
C ASP A 111 -1.41 1.82 -22.36
N ARG A 112 -2.15 0.80 -22.82
CA ARG A 112 -1.86 -0.62 -22.50
C ARG A 112 -0.47 -1.03 -22.94
N ARG A 113 0.07 -0.46 -24.02
CA ARG A 113 1.42 -0.80 -24.52
C ARG A 113 2.50 -0.22 -23.62
N GLY A 114 2.45 1.09 -23.35
CA GLY A 114 3.35 1.75 -22.40
C GLY A 114 3.33 1.08 -21.03
N LEU A 115 2.14 0.75 -20.51
CA LEU A 115 2.00 0.04 -19.24
C LEU A 115 2.68 -1.32 -19.25
N LYS A 116 2.48 -2.11 -20.31
CA LYS A 116 3.06 -3.45 -20.41
C LYS A 116 4.59 -3.38 -20.40
N ILE A 117 5.17 -2.38 -21.05
CA ILE A 117 6.62 -2.13 -21.04
C ILE A 117 7.07 -1.74 -19.62
N LEU A 118 6.38 -0.81 -18.96
CA LEU A 118 6.68 -0.40 -17.59
C LEU A 118 6.63 -1.59 -16.60
N CYS A 119 5.59 -2.42 -16.69
CA CYS A 119 5.46 -3.60 -15.84
C CYS A 119 6.53 -4.66 -16.12
N ARG A 120 6.84 -4.94 -17.40
CA ARG A 120 7.77 -6.00 -17.79
C ARG A 120 9.23 -5.61 -17.57
N ASP A 121 9.61 -4.42 -18.01
CA ASP A 121 11.02 -4.03 -18.11
C ASP A 121 11.47 -3.28 -16.84
N TYR A 122 10.55 -2.60 -16.15
CA TYR A 122 10.85 -1.79 -14.95
C TYR A 122 10.20 -2.32 -13.68
N GLY A 123 9.42 -3.41 -13.77
CA GLY A 123 8.74 -4.00 -12.61
C GLY A 123 7.66 -3.08 -12.01
N ALA A 124 7.08 -2.19 -12.83
CA ALA A 124 6.03 -1.28 -12.36
C ALA A 124 4.80 -2.05 -11.89
N ILE A 125 4.25 -1.65 -10.73
CA ILE A 125 3.00 -2.17 -10.19
C ILE A 125 1.90 -1.16 -10.52
N ALA A 126 0.89 -1.61 -11.27
CA ALA A 126 -0.24 -0.79 -11.67
C ALA A 126 -1.46 -1.10 -10.81
N MET A 127 -2.01 -0.09 -10.17
CA MET A 127 -3.20 -0.20 -9.33
C MET A 127 -4.32 0.64 -9.92
N LYS A 128 -5.45 0.00 -10.20
CA LYS A 128 -6.64 0.70 -10.67
C LYS A 128 -7.25 1.51 -9.53
N SER A 129 -7.55 2.76 -9.80
CA SER A 129 -8.21 3.70 -8.90
C SER A 129 -9.21 4.57 -9.67
N ARG A 130 -9.71 5.63 -9.04
CA ARG A 130 -10.58 6.62 -9.66
C ARG A 130 -10.11 8.03 -9.30
N ALA A 131 -10.14 8.92 -10.28
CA ALA A 131 -9.83 10.32 -10.02
C ALA A 131 -10.94 10.91 -9.13
N ARG A 132 -10.55 11.59 -8.04
CA ARG A 132 -11.53 12.14 -7.09
C ARG A 132 -12.46 13.14 -7.75
N TYR A 133 -11.87 14.01 -8.57
CA TYR A 133 -12.55 15.05 -9.33
C TYR A 133 -12.38 14.81 -10.83
N SER A 134 -13.41 15.17 -11.59
CA SER A 134 -13.42 15.16 -13.06
C SER A 134 -13.42 16.60 -13.58
N GLU A 135 -12.91 16.83 -14.78
CA GLU A 135 -12.95 18.17 -15.40
C GLU A 135 -14.39 18.65 -15.61
N ASP A 136 -15.30 17.75 -16.00
CA ASP A 136 -16.71 18.06 -16.28
C ASP A 136 -17.63 17.87 -15.06
N GLN A 137 -17.08 17.97 -13.84
CA GLN A 137 -17.83 17.66 -12.63
C GLN A 137 -18.86 18.77 -12.26
N PRO A 138 -20.14 18.41 -12.09
CA PRO A 138 -21.17 19.39 -11.70
C PRO A 138 -20.98 19.84 -10.24
N ALA A 139 -21.42 21.08 -9.97
CA ALA A 139 -21.49 21.64 -8.60
C ALA A 139 -20.15 21.63 -7.84
N MET A 140 -19.02 21.81 -8.54
CA MET A 140 -17.67 21.75 -7.95
C MET A 140 -17.49 22.62 -6.70
N HIS A 141 -18.09 23.81 -6.65
CA HIS A 141 -18.00 24.70 -5.48
C HIS A 141 -18.80 24.22 -4.27
N MET A 142 -19.90 23.50 -4.50
CA MET A 142 -20.70 22.91 -3.43
C MET A 142 -20.03 21.65 -2.89
N ILE A 143 -19.46 20.84 -3.78
CA ILE A 143 -18.70 19.65 -3.40
C ILE A 143 -17.44 20.07 -2.63
N GLY A 144 -16.74 21.09 -3.13
CA GLY A 144 -15.51 21.59 -2.57
C GLY A 144 -14.30 20.74 -2.95
N TYR A 145 -13.24 20.83 -2.16
CA TYR A 145 -11.99 20.12 -2.43
C TYR A 145 -11.32 19.62 -1.15
N VAL A 146 -10.44 18.65 -1.35
CA VAL A 146 -9.62 18.01 -0.32
C VAL A 146 -8.17 18.51 -0.43
N ASP A 147 -7.52 18.69 0.72
CA ASP A 147 -6.10 19.00 0.77
C ASP A 147 -5.27 17.83 0.25
N ARG A 148 -4.30 18.12 -0.63
CA ARG A 148 -3.43 17.09 -1.20
C ARG A 148 -2.52 16.46 -0.15
N LEU A 149 -2.12 17.24 0.86
CA LEU A 149 -1.17 16.84 1.90
C LEU A 149 -1.86 16.10 3.04
N ASN A 150 -2.78 16.76 3.74
CA ASN A 150 -3.43 16.20 4.93
C ASN A 150 -4.63 15.31 4.60
N LYS A 151 -5.03 15.22 3.32
CA LYS A 151 -6.20 14.45 2.83
C LYS A 151 -7.53 14.82 3.51
N SER A 152 -7.58 15.96 4.19
CA SER A 152 -8.76 16.51 4.84
C SER A 152 -9.58 17.39 3.90
N GLY A 153 -10.90 17.39 4.07
CA GLY A 153 -11.81 18.25 3.34
C GLY A 153 -11.63 19.70 3.75
N ILE A 154 -11.45 20.59 2.76
CA ILE A 154 -11.13 22.01 3.00
C ILE A 154 -12.33 22.91 2.77
N SER A 155 -13.25 22.52 1.88
CA SER A 155 -14.44 23.30 1.56
C SER A 155 -15.62 22.41 1.18
N GLY A 156 -16.82 23.00 1.18
CA GLY A 156 -18.05 22.36 0.72
C GLY A 156 -18.39 21.07 1.49
N ILE A 157 -19.08 20.18 0.79
CA ILE A 157 -19.48 18.86 1.30
C ILE A 157 -18.27 18.05 1.77
N GLU A 158 -17.12 18.17 1.09
CA GLU A 158 -15.89 17.45 1.49
C GLU A 158 -15.45 17.81 2.91
N LYS A 159 -15.59 19.08 3.31
CA LYS A 159 -15.28 19.55 4.67
C LYS A 159 -16.37 19.16 5.67
N ASP A 160 -17.63 19.44 5.33
CA ASP A 160 -18.75 19.29 6.27
C ASP A 160 -19.01 17.82 6.64
N PHE A 161 -18.75 16.91 5.70
CA PHE A 161 -18.91 15.47 5.89
C PHE A 161 -17.56 14.75 5.95
N ASP A 162 -16.50 15.43 6.39
CA ASP A 162 -15.14 14.91 6.32
C ASP A 162 -15.03 13.54 6.98
N ALA A 163 -15.51 13.45 8.23
CA ALA A 163 -15.51 12.25 9.05
C ALA A 163 -16.26 11.07 8.41
N VAL A 164 -17.41 11.31 7.77
CA VAL A 164 -18.22 10.26 7.10
C VAL A 164 -17.54 9.79 5.82
N LEU A 165 -16.93 10.72 5.08
CA LEU A 165 -16.23 10.39 3.85
C LEU A 165 -14.91 9.65 4.14
N VAL A 166 -14.30 9.90 5.30
CA VAL A 166 -13.08 9.26 5.82
C VAL A 166 -13.37 7.88 6.42
N SER A 167 -14.54 7.67 7.04
CA SER A 167 -14.89 6.38 7.67
C SER A 167 -15.07 5.21 6.70
N GLY A 168 -14.96 5.46 5.39
CA GLY A 168 -14.89 4.43 4.35
C GLY A 168 -13.56 4.43 3.60
N LEU A 169 -12.50 4.98 4.18
CA LEU A 169 -11.17 4.99 3.57
C LEU A 169 -10.65 3.57 3.45
N LYS A 170 -10.50 3.12 2.21
CA LYS A 170 -9.78 1.89 1.91
C LYS A 170 -8.30 2.22 1.80
N GLN A 171 -7.51 1.61 2.67
CA GLN A 171 -6.06 1.69 2.61
C GLN A 171 -5.52 0.48 1.87
N TYR A 172 -4.65 0.72 0.89
CA TYR A 172 -3.95 -0.34 0.19
C TYR A 172 -2.68 -0.69 0.96
N SER A 173 -2.42 -1.97 1.16
CA SER A 173 -1.17 -2.49 1.67
C SER A 173 -0.58 -3.52 0.72
N VAL A 174 0.75 -3.56 0.67
CA VAL A 174 1.52 -4.49 -0.14
C VAL A 174 2.47 -5.26 0.75
N ARG A 175 2.79 -6.50 0.38
CA ARG A 175 3.81 -7.25 1.12
C ARG A 175 5.19 -6.84 0.64
N SER A 176 6.06 -6.61 1.60
CA SER A 176 7.44 -6.21 1.40
C SER A 176 8.37 -7.23 2.04
N ASP A 177 9.57 -7.35 1.49
CA ASP A 177 10.65 -8.15 2.05
C ASP A 177 11.27 -7.49 3.30
N GLY A 178 12.23 -8.19 3.93
CA GLY A 178 12.94 -7.66 5.10
C GLY A 178 13.78 -6.41 4.83
N GLN A 179 14.03 -6.08 3.55
CA GLN A 179 14.66 -4.84 3.14
C GLN A 179 13.65 -3.75 2.81
N GLY A 180 12.34 -4.03 2.82
CA GLY A 180 11.25 -3.11 2.50
C GLY A 180 10.99 -2.90 1.01
N TYR A 181 11.37 -3.86 0.14
CA TYR A 181 10.95 -3.89 -1.26
C TYR A 181 9.69 -4.74 -1.41
N ILE A 182 8.76 -4.26 -2.22
CA ILE A 182 7.53 -4.96 -2.55
C ILE A 182 7.86 -6.28 -3.23
N ILE A 183 7.24 -7.36 -2.76
CA ILE A 183 7.43 -8.71 -3.29
C ILE A 183 6.55 -8.86 -4.55
N PRO A 184 7.13 -9.08 -5.75
CA PRO A 184 6.33 -9.27 -6.96
C PRO A 184 5.38 -10.47 -6.82
N GLY A 185 4.14 -10.31 -7.27
CA GLY A 185 3.13 -11.37 -7.21
C GLY A 185 2.50 -11.60 -5.84
N SER A 186 2.87 -10.82 -4.80
CA SER A 186 2.23 -10.92 -3.48
C SER A 186 0.78 -10.44 -3.44
N GLY A 187 0.32 -9.81 -4.52
CA GLY A 187 -0.96 -9.13 -4.59
C GLY A 187 -0.97 -7.81 -3.81
N ILE A 188 -2.09 -7.10 -3.94
CA ILE A 188 -2.39 -5.87 -3.21
C ILE A 188 -3.54 -6.19 -2.27
N ILE A 189 -3.35 -5.91 -0.99
CA ILE A 189 -4.33 -6.14 0.06
C ILE A 189 -5.06 -4.82 0.29
N MET A 190 -6.39 -4.82 0.25
CA MET A 190 -7.18 -3.68 0.70
C MET A 190 -7.60 -3.94 2.14
N LYS A 191 -7.17 -3.08 3.07
CA LYS A 191 -7.71 -3.04 4.42
C LYS A 191 -8.84 -2.00 4.46
N ASP A 192 -9.97 -2.43 4.98
CA ASP A 192 -11.04 -1.53 5.42
C ASP A 192 -10.72 -1.18 6.87
N ASP A 193 -10.52 0.11 7.17
CA ASP A 193 -10.46 0.58 8.55
C ASP A 193 -11.90 0.67 9.08
N GLY A 194 -12.47 -0.49 9.37
CA GLY A 194 -13.81 -0.67 9.97
C GLY A 194 -13.80 -0.65 11.48
#